data_AF-A0AA39YUL8-F1
#
_entry.id   AF-A0AA39YUL8-F1
#
_cell.length_a   1.000
_cell.length_b   1.000
_cell.length_c   1.000
_cell.angle_alpha   90.00
_cell.angle_beta   90.00
_cell.angle_gamma   90.00
#
_symmetry.space_group_name_H-M   'P 1'
#
loop_
_entity.id
_entity.type
_entity.pdbx_description
1 polymer ?
#
loop_
_entity_poly.entity_id
_entity_poly.type
_entity_poly.pdbx_seq_one_letter_code
_entity_poly.pdbx_strand_id
1 'polypeptide(L)'
;MATATQEPLILYHYPFSPYARRLIWYLKIRGIPYYQCLQPPILPRPDLSSHLSLNHRRIPLLAHGGDLYLDTRLILNLLDTLFPPPPLSPEAKAITALLSTLTTSTNLFFRAAELLPSSLPVMKDPKFLKDRATFSSGFGQKHQTPEEGQLSRGEALVEVQASVRLLEETILSDGREWVLGGAEPTRADVEGVWVVHWLLTLPRPHNDNAIDPEVINKGRYPRTMAWVNRFDGYVNRLGEGREGRVVKGGEAAGMILRGGKRGGVGVDERDPVVKALGLRRGEVVEVFPTDTGVGFKDRGRLVGVDEREVVWENEKGVRVHAPRVGFRVRGVKGGASL
;
A
#
# COMPACT_ATOMS: atom_id res chain seq x y z
N MET A 1 -25.40 12.76 9.58
CA MET A 1 -25.64 11.37 10.01
C MET A 1 -25.83 10.51 8.76
N ALA A 2 -25.23 9.32 8.78
CA ALA A 2 -25.10 8.28 7.74
C ALA A 2 -25.86 8.44 6.41
N THR A 3 -25.11 8.51 5.31
CA THR A 3 -25.34 7.70 4.10
C THR A 3 -23.99 7.33 3.47
N ALA A 4 -23.08 6.78 4.28
CA ALA A 4 -21.95 6.02 3.75
C ALA A 4 -22.42 4.58 3.54
N THR A 5 -22.09 4.01 2.40
CA THR A 5 -22.64 2.80 1.78
C THR A 5 -22.87 1.63 2.75
N GLN A 6 -24.00 0.95 2.58
CA GLN A 6 -24.54 -0.14 3.40
C GLN A 6 -23.63 -1.39 3.47
N GLU A 7 -22.54 -1.40 2.69
CA GLU A 7 -21.64 -2.53 2.50
C GLU A 7 -20.40 -2.41 3.40
N PRO A 8 -19.98 -3.50 4.06
CA PRO A 8 -18.85 -3.49 4.97
C PRO A 8 -17.52 -3.25 4.24
N LEU A 9 -16.60 -2.53 4.90
CA LEU A 9 -15.20 -2.48 4.52
C LEU A 9 -14.45 -3.66 5.15
N ILE A 10 -13.68 -4.42 4.36
CA ILE A 10 -12.91 -5.56 4.86
C ILE A 10 -11.44 -5.44 4.42
N LEU A 11 -10.55 -5.16 5.37
CA LEU A 11 -9.12 -5.01 5.13
C LEU A 11 -8.41 -6.36 5.30
N TYR A 12 -7.82 -6.88 4.22
CA TYR A 12 -6.93 -8.04 4.29
C TYR A 12 -5.51 -7.55 4.52
N HIS A 13 -4.90 -7.89 5.66
CA HIS A 13 -3.53 -7.46 5.97
C HIS A 13 -2.88 -8.28 7.08
N TYR A 14 -1.61 -7.96 7.37
CA TYR A 14 -0.98 -8.33 8.63
C TYR A 14 -0.57 -7.06 9.39
N PRO A 15 -0.56 -7.04 10.73
CA PRO A 15 -0.39 -5.81 11.50
C PRO A 15 0.96 -5.09 11.27
N PHE A 16 2.01 -5.86 10.99
CA PHE A 16 3.37 -5.33 10.79
C PHE A 16 3.70 -4.91 9.35
N SER A 17 2.72 -4.93 8.42
CA SER A 17 2.98 -4.49 7.05
C SER A 17 3.11 -2.95 7.02
N PRO A 18 4.23 -2.40 6.51
CA PRO A 18 4.38 -0.94 6.42
C PRO A 18 3.33 -0.32 5.48
N TYR A 19 2.97 -1.01 4.39
CA TYR A 19 1.88 -0.58 3.51
C TYR A 19 0.51 -0.69 4.19
N ALA A 20 0.26 -1.70 5.04
CA ALA A 20 -1.01 -1.80 5.75
C ALA A 20 -1.19 -0.71 6.81
N ARG A 21 -0.10 -0.33 7.49
CA ARG A 21 -0.11 0.77 8.48
C ARG A 21 -0.70 2.05 7.90
N ARG A 22 -0.41 2.39 6.64
CA ARG A 22 -1.00 3.55 5.96
C ARG A 22 -2.53 3.52 6.00
N LEU A 23 -3.13 2.40 5.61
CA LEU A 23 -4.58 2.23 5.59
C LEU A 23 -5.16 2.19 7.01
N ILE A 24 -4.52 1.46 7.92
CA ILE A 24 -4.94 1.36 9.32
C ILE A 24 -4.94 2.74 9.98
N TRP A 25 -3.87 3.52 9.83
CA TRP A 25 -3.79 4.87 10.36
C TRP A 25 -4.83 5.79 9.73
N TYR A 26 -4.99 5.75 8.41
CA TYR A 26 -6.01 6.55 7.75
C TYR A 26 -7.43 6.21 8.27
N LEU A 27 -7.80 4.93 8.33
CA LEU A 27 -9.10 4.48 8.86
C LEU A 27 -9.27 4.92 10.33
N LYS A 28 -8.22 4.79 11.14
CA LYS A 28 -8.22 5.17 12.57
C LYS A 28 -8.37 6.68 12.76
N ILE A 29 -7.62 7.49 12.02
CA ILE A 29 -7.69 8.96 12.05
C ILE A 29 -9.10 9.41 11.65
N ARG A 30 -9.61 8.86 10.54
CA ARG A 30 -10.94 9.19 10.00
C ARG A 30 -12.11 8.59 10.79
N GLY A 31 -11.85 7.70 11.76
CA GLY A 31 -12.90 7.01 12.53
C GLY A 31 -13.80 6.13 11.68
N ILE A 32 -13.28 5.57 10.58
CA ILE A 32 -14.05 4.74 9.66
C ILE A 32 -14.09 3.30 10.19
N PRO A 33 -15.28 2.75 10.49
CA PRO A 33 -15.40 1.38 10.95
C PRO A 33 -15.09 0.40 9.80
N TYR A 34 -14.35 -0.65 10.12
CA TYR A 34 -13.98 -1.68 9.16
C TYR A 34 -13.81 -3.03 9.85
N TYR A 35 -13.89 -4.09 9.06
CA TYR A 35 -13.50 -5.44 9.43
C TYR A 35 -12.05 -5.67 8.99
N GLN A 36 -11.32 -6.52 9.68
CA GLN A 36 -9.99 -6.96 9.25
C GLN A 36 -9.92 -8.48 9.17
N CYS A 37 -9.39 -8.98 8.05
CA CYS A 37 -9.07 -10.38 7.85
C CYS A 37 -7.55 -10.54 7.88
N LEU A 38 -7.03 -11.06 8.99
CA LEU A 38 -5.58 -11.16 9.19
C LEU A 38 -4.99 -12.25 8.30
N GLN A 39 -3.93 -11.91 7.58
CA GLN A 39 -3.26 -12.77 6.61
C GLN A 39 -1.82 -13.09 7.05
N PRO A 40 -1.27 -14.23 6.62
CA PRO A 40 0.16 -14.51 6.76
C PRO A 40 1.06 -13.46 6.06
N PRO A 41 2.23 -13.11 6.64
CA PRO A 41 3.17 -12.13 6.06
C PRO A 41 3.92 -12.66 4.82
N ILE A 42 3.90 -13.97 4.60
CA ILE A 42 4.47 -14.71 3.45
C ILE A 42 3.39 -15.61 2.83
N LEU A 43 3.62 -16.14 1.63
CA LEU A 43 2.70 -17.11 1.03
C LEU A 43 2.77 -18.50 1.69
N PRO A 44 1.72 -19.33 1.62
CA PRO A 44 0.43 -19.11 0.94
C PRO A 44 -0.58 -18.26 1.75
N ARG A 45 -1.58 -17.70 1.06
CA ARG A 45 -2.74 -16.99 1.66
C ARG A 45 -4.05 -17.61 1.18
N PRO A 46 -4.47 -18.75 1.75
CA PRO A 46 -5.64 -19.50 1.26
C PRO A 46 -6.94 -18.71 1.35
N ASP A 47 -7.05 -17.76 2.27
CA ASP A 47 -8.24 -16.91 2.37
C ASP A 47 -8.48 -16.09 1.09
N LEU A 48 -7.41 -15.72 0.38
CA LEU A 48 -7.48 -15.00 -0.88
C LEU A 48 -7.56 -15.97 -2.06
N SER A 49 -6.66 -16.95 -2.13
CA SER A 49 -6.58 -17.84 -3.29
C SER A 49 -7.76 -18.81 -3.36
N SER A 50 -8.14 -19.41 -2.24
CA SER A 50 -9.15 -20.48 -2.23
C SER A 50 -10.58 -19.94 -2.19
N HIS A 51 -10.83 -18.88 -1.39
CA HIS A 51 -12.18 -18.33 -1.25
C HIS A 51 -12.52 -17.29 -2.31
N LEU A 52 -11.54 -16.50 -2.76
CA LEU A 52 -11.77 -15.39 -3.69
C LEU A 52 -11.16 -15.61 -5.07
N SER A 53 -10.41 -16.70 -5.31
CA SER A 53 -9.66 -16.92 -6.58
C SER A 53 -8.79 -15.71 -6.95
N LEU A 54 -7.99 -15.28 -5.97
CA LEU A 54 -7.01 -14.20 -6.14
C LEU A 54 -5.60 -14.74 -5.96
N ASN A 55 -4.80 -14.66 -7.03
CA ASN A 55 -3.39 -14.99 -7.04
C ASN A 55 -2.51 -13.79 -6.65
N HIS A 56 -3.04 -12.57 -6.76
CA HIS A 56 -2.33 -11.36 -6.34
C HIS A 56 -1.70 -11.52 -4.96
N ARG A 57 -0.37 -11.31 -4.88
CA ARG A 57 0.37 -11.57 -3.66
C ARG A 57 0.68 -10.35 -2.80
N ARG A 58 0.45 -9.11 -3.26
CA ARG A 58 0.68 -7.94 -2.38
C ARG A 58 -0.47 -7.80 -1.40
N ILE A 59 -0.17 -7.12 -0.31
CA ILE A 59 -1.10 -6.83 0.76
C ILE A 59 -0.65 -5.51 1.41
N PRO A 60 -1.55 -4.62 1.85
CA PRO A 60 -2.99 -4.78 2.08
C PRO A 60 -3.87 -4.81 0.84
N LEU A 61 -5.05 -5.42 0.96
CA LEU A 61 -6.18 -5.32 0.03
C LEU A 61 -7.41 -4.84 0.80
N LEU A 62 -8.33 -4.14 0.15
CA LEU A 62 -9.60 -3.72 0.76
C LEU A 62 -10.77 -4.23 -0.06
N ALA A 63 -11.72 -4.90 0.56
CA ALA A 63 -13.00 -5.21 -0.05
C ALA A 63 -14.07 -4.20 0.37
N HIS A 64 -14.99 -3.90 -0.55
CA HIS A 64 -16.20 -3.14 -0.29
C HIS A 64 -17.32 -3.70 -1.15
N GLY A 65 -18.33 -4.32 -0.53
CA GLY A 65 -19.34 -5.09 -1.26
C GLY A 65 -18.70 -6.24 -2.03
N GLY A 66 -19.09 -6.41 -3.30
CA GLY A 66 -18.59 -7.44 -4.21
C GLY A 66 -17.29 -7.10 -4.95
N ASP A 67 -16.65 -5.98 -4.58
CA ASP A 67 -15.43 -5.47 -5.21
C ASP A 67 -14.23 -5.56 -4.26
N LEU A 68 -13.07 -5.94 -4.82
CA LEU A 68 -11.79 -6.06 -4.14
C LEU A 68 -10.77 -5.11 -4.77
N TYR A 69 -10.22 -4.21 -3.96
CA TYR A 69 -9.31 -3.17 -4.39
C TYR A 69 -7.87 -3.53 -4.00
N LEU A 70 -7.02 -3.59 -5.02
CA LEU A 70 -5.59 -3.78 -4.90
C LEU A 70 -4.90 -2.41 -4.80
N ASP A 71 -3.73 -2.38 -4.18
CA ASP A 71 -2.86 -1.19 -4.03
C ASP A 71 -3.43 -0.09 -3.12
N THR A 72 -2.67 0.25 -2.10
CA THR A 72 -2.98 1.31 -1.12
C THR A 72 -3.36 2.67 -1.74
N ARG A 73 -2.82 3.06 -2.90
CA ARG A 73 -3.12 4.34 -3.54
C ARG A 73 -4.56 4.37 -4.04
N LEU A 74 -4.97 3.29 -4.71
CA LEU A 74 -6.34 3.12 -5.18
C LEU A 74 -7.31 3.00 -3.99
N ILE A 75 -6.92 2.23 -2.97
CA ILE A 75 -7.72 2.06 -1.76
C ILE A 75 -7.96 3.40 -1.04
N LEU A 76 -6.94 4.24 -0.86
CA LEU A 76 -7.11 5.54 -0.21
C LEU A 76 -7.99 6.49 -1.04
N ASN A 77 -7.88 6.45 -2.37
CA ASN A 77 -8.78 7.23 -3.25
C ASN A 77 -10.24 6.74 -3.17
N LEU A 78 -10.45 5.43 -3.08
CA LEU A 78 -11.78 4.87 -2.82
C LEU A 78 -12.32 5.35 -1.49
N LEU A 79 -11.52 5.29 -0.42
CA LEU A 79 -11.94 5.73 0.91
C LEU A 79 -12.28 7.23 0.93
N ASP A 80 -11.50 8.09 0.25
CA ASP A 80 -11.84 9.50 0.08
C ASP A 80 -13.14 9.70 -0.74
N THR A 81 -13.49 8.76 -1.63
CA THR A 81 -14.77 8.82 -2.38
C THR A 81 -15.95 8.39 -1.51
N LEU A 82 -15.79 7.32 -0.72
CA LEU A 82 -16.84 6.77 0.15
C LEU A 82 -17.05 7.62 1.40
N PHE A 83 -15.97 8.22 1.91
CA PHE A 83 -15.94 9.05 3.11
C PHE A 83 -15.18 10.35 2.79
N PRO A 84 -15.80 11.29 2.05
CA PRO A 84 -15.16 12.54 1.65
C PRO A 84 -14.50 13.26 2.83
N PRO A 85 -13.19 13.57 2.76
CA PRO A 85 -12.56 14.45 3.75
C PRO A 85 -13.09 15.88 3.58
N PRO A 86 -12.82 16.78 4.56
CA PRO A 86 -13.05 18.20 4.37
C PRO A 86 -12.41 18.71 3.05
N PRO A 87 -13.03 19.68 2.35
CA PRO A 87 -12.50 20.20 1.10
C PRO A 87 -11.05 20.68 1.26
N LEU A 88 -10.20 20.21 0.35
CA LEU A 88 -8.78 20.58 0.29
C LEU A 88 -8.55 21.64 -0.78
N SER A 89 -7.66 22.60 -0.50
CA SER A 89 -7.16 23.54 -1.50
C SER A 89 -6.36 22.80 -2.60
N PRO A 90 -6.17 23.42 -3.78
CA PRO A 90 -5.31 22.86 -4.83
C PRO A 90 -3.90 22.50 -4.32
N GLU A 91 -3.32 23.33 -3.47
CA GLU A 91 -1.98 23.14 -2.90
C GLU A 91 -1.97 21.94 -1.94
N ALA A 92 -3.00 21.81 -1.09
CA ALA A 92 -3.13 20.67 -0.18
C ALA A 92 -3.29 19.34 -0.94
N LYS A 93 -4.06 19.34 -2.04
CA LYS A 93 -4.18 18.19 -2.94
C LYS A 93 -2.84 17.84 -3.59
N ALA A 94 -2.12 18.86 -4.08
CA ALA A 94 -0.82 18.68 -4.72
C ALA A 94 0.22 18.09 -3.74
N ILE A 95 0.35 18.66 -2.53
CA ILE A 95 1.27 18.16 -1.50
C ILE A 95 0.94 16.71 -1.11
N THR A 96 -0.34 16.40 -0.91
CA THR A 96 -0.78 15.02 -0.58
C THR A 96 -0.41 14.05 -1.69
N ALA A 97 -0.65 14.42 -2.95
CA ALA A 97 -0.32 13.59 -4.11
C ALA A 97 1.20 13.40 -4.27
N LEU A 98 1.99 14.47 -4.12
CA LEU A 98 3.45 14.42 -4.23
C LEU A 98 4.08 13.55 -3.14
N LEU A 99 3.60 13.64 -1.88
CA LEU A 99 4.06 12.76 -0.81
C LEU A 99 3.69 11.29 -1.07
N SER A 100 2.48 11.04 -1.59
CA SER A 100 2.09 9.69 -2.00
C SER A 100 3.02 9.17 -3.10
N THR A 101 3.29 9.96 -4.14
CA THR A 101 4.19 9.58 -5.23
C THR A 101 5.61 9.33 -4.72
N LEU A 102 6.15 10.24 -3.88
CA LEU A 102 7.47 10.12 -3.28
C LEU A 102 7.64 8.77 -2.58
N THR A 103 6.67 8.39 -1.75
CA THR A 103 6.82 7.19 -0.91
C THR A 103 6.40 5.89 -1.59
N THR A 104 5.57 5.94 -2.64
CA THR A 104 4.99 4.72 -3.25
C THR A 104 5.42 4.44 -4.68
N SER A 105 5.86 5.48 -5.41
CA SER A 105 6.14 5.39 -6.85
C SER A 105 7.59 5.67 -7.19
N THR A 106 8.40 6.10 -6.22
CA THR A 106 9.87 6.17 -6.33
C THR A 106 10.53 4.97 -5.67
N ASN A 107 11.86 4.89 -5.75
CA ASN A 107 12.63 3.85 -5.08
C ASN A 107 12.78 4.03 -3.56
N LEU A 108 12.26 5.12 -2.98
CA LEU A 108 12.44 5.45 -1.56
C LEU A 108 12.09 4.29 -0.62
N PHE A 109 10.99 3.57 -0.88
CA PHE A 109 10.63 2.40 -0.06
C PHE A 109 11.67 1.27 -0.16
N PHE A 110 12.18 0.98 -1.36
CA PHE A 110 13.16 -0.08 -1.55
C PHE A 110 14.50 0.29 -0.91
N ARG A 111 14.91 1.56 -1.00
CA ARG A 111 16.11 2.06 -0.31
C ARG A 111 15.96 2.03 1.20
N ALA A 112 14.78 2.38 1.71
CA ALA A 112 14.47 2.18 3.13
C ALA A 112 14.56 0.69 3.53
N ALA A 113 14.09 -0.23 2.69
CA ALA A 113 14.19 -1.67 2.97
C ALA A 113 15.64 -2.18 3.01
N GLU A 114 16.56 -1.61 2.22
CA GLU A 114 18.00 -1.93 2.26
C GLU A 114 18.66 -1.47 3.58
N LEU A 115 18.06 -0.52 4.28
CA LEU A 115 18.53 -0.07 5.59
C LEU A 115 18.14 -1.00 6.75
N LEU A 116 17.24 -1.97 6.52
CA LEU A 116 16.82 -2.90 7.57
C LEU A 116 18.01 -3.70 8.14
N PRO A 117 18.13 -3.81 9.48
CA PRO A 117 19.18 -4.59 10.09
C PRO A 117 19.09 -6.08 9.72
N SER A 118 20.22 -6.67 9.33
CA SER A 118 20.33 -8.14 9.13
C SER A 118 20.10 -8.93 10.43
N SER A 119 20.17 -8.27 11.58
CA SER A 119 19.91 -8.86 12.89
C SER A 119 18.44 -9.18 13.15
N LEU A 120 17.50 -8.58 12.40
CA LEU A 120 16.06 -8.79 12.53
C LEU A 120 15.68 -10.28 12.39
N PRO A 121 14.72 -10.80 13.19
CA PRO A 121 14.38 -12.22 13.17
C PRO A 121 13.90 -12.70 11.80
N VAL A 122 13.11 -11.87 11.10
CA VAL A 122 12.63 -12.16 9.75
C VAL A 122 13.76 -12.23 8.71
N MET A 123 14.86 -11.50 8.92
CA MET A 123 16.03 -11.55 8.04
C MET A 123 16.87 -12.81 8.24
N LYS A 124 16.63 -13.55 9.33
CA LYS A 124 17.25 -14.84 9.63
C LYS A 124 16.38 -16.04 9.27
N ASP A 125 15.12 -15.83 8.90
CA ASP A 125 14.19 -16.89 8.53
C ASP A 125 14.36 -17.28 7.04
N PRO A 126 14.84 -18.50 6.73
CA PRO A 126 15.03 -18.95 5.35
C PRO A 126 13.72 -18.96 4.54
N LYS A 127 12.56 -19.19 5.20
CA LYS A 127 11.26 -19.17 4.53
C LYS A 127 10.90 -17.77 4.07
N PHE A 128 11.14 -16.78 4.93
CA PHE A 128 10.94 -15.36 4.59
C PHE A 128 11.87 -14.93 3.45
N LEU A 129 13.16 -15.27 3.52
CA LEU A 129 14.13 -14.92 2.48
C LEU A 129 13.75 -15.53 1.12
N LYS A 130 13.38 -16.82 1.09
CA LYS A 130 12.90 -17.48 -0.12
C LYS A 130 11.62 -16.84 -0.66
N ASP A 131 10.66 -16.54 0.21
CA ASP A 131 9.41 -15.86 -0.18
C ASP A 131 9.70 -14.49 -0.81
N ARG A 132 10.59 -13.70 -0.20
CA ARG A 132 10.95 -12.36 -0.69
C ARG A 132 11.77 -12.39 -1.98
N ALA A 133 12.62 -13.40 -2.19
CA ALA A 133 13.32 -13.61 -3.47
C ALA A 133 12.34 -13.91 -4.63
N THR A 134 11.21 -14.60 -4.36
CA THR A 134 10.14 -14.77 -5.37
C THR A 134 9.26 -13.52 -5.55
N PHE A 135 9.36 -12.56 -4.63
CA PHE A 135 8.60 -11.31 -4.66
C PHE A 135 9.32 -10.21 -5.44
N SER A 136 10.64 -10.05 -5.29
CA SER A 136 11.41 -9.01 -5.96
C SER A 136 12.69 -9.59 -6.54
N SER A 137 12.94 -9.36 -7.84
CA SER A 137 14.09 -9.91 -8.58
C SER A 137 15.47 -9.44 -8.09
N GLY A 138 15.51 -8.43 -7.19
CA GLY A 138 16.72 -7.97 -6.52
C GLY A 138 16.85 -8.42 -5.06
N PHE A 139 15.80 -8.96 -4.43
CA PHE A 139 15.85 -9.26 -3.01
C PHE A 139 16.74 -10.48 -2.72
N GLY A 140 17.71 -10.30 -1.82
CA GLY A 140 18.64 -11.35 -1.43
C GLY A 140 19.78 -11.59 -2.43
N GLN A 141 19.94 -10.74 -3.45
CA GLN A 141 21.17 -10.73 -4.22
C GLN A 141 22.33 -10.36 -3.29
N LYS A 142 23.37 -11.20 -3.31
CA LYS A 142 24.55 -10.98 -2.49
C LYS A 142 25.47 -9.99 -3.18
N HIS A 143 25.94 -9.00 -2.43
CA HIS A 143 27.09 -8.20 -2.83
C HIS A 143 28.31 -9.11 -2.97
N GLN A 144 29.17 -8.84 -3.95
CA GLN A 144 30.36 -9.64 -4.20
C GLN A 144 31.41 -9.41 -3.11
N THR A 145 31.45 -8.18 -2.57
CA THR A 145 32.36 -7.80 -1.49
C THR A 145 31.62 -7.10 -0.33
N PRO A 146 32.21 -7.10 0.88
CA PRO A 146 31.70 -6.29 2.00
C PRO A 146 31.63 -4.79 1.66
N GLU A 147 32.60 -4.26 0.91
CA GLU A 147 32.68 -2.85 0.52
C GLU A 147 31.51 -2.45 -0.39
N GLU A 148 31.12 -3.29 -1.33
CA GLU A 148 29.92 -3.07 -2.16
C GLU A 148 28.64 -3.02 -1.31
N GLY A 149 28.54 -3.89 -0.30
CA GLY A 149 27.40 -3.87 0.63
C GLY A 149 27.36 -2.60 1.48
N GLN A 150 28.52 -2.12 1.94
CA GLN A 150 28.64 -0.85 2.67
C GLN A 150 28.27 0.33 1.77
N LEU A 151 28.76 0.36 0.53
CA LEU A 151 28.42 1.39 -0.45
C LEU A 151 26.92 1.41 -0.74
N SER A 152 26.32 0.25 -1.07
CA SER A 152 24.89 0.12 -1.33
C SER A 152 24.05 0.64 -0.17
N ARG A 153 24.41 0.27 1.07
CA ARG A 153 23.74 0.77 2.28
C ARG A 153 23.94 2.26 2.48
N GLY A 154 25.13 2.79 2.21
CA GLY A 154 25.44 4.22 2.29
C GLY A 154 24.62 5.05 1.31
N GLU A 155 24.52 4.63 0.06
CA GLU A 155 23.70 5.31 -0.95
C GLU A 155 22.20 5.23 -0.61
N ALA A 156 21.73 4.10 -0.09
CA ALA A 156 20.36 3.97 0.40
C ALA A 156 20.07 4.98 1.53
N LEU A 157 21.03 5.17 2.44
CA LEU A 157 20.93 6.15 3.51
C LEU A 157 20.92 7.59 2.97
N VAL A 158 21.71 7.90 1.93
CA VAL A 158 21.70 9.21 1.26
C VAL A 158 20.33 9.51 0.65
N GLU A 159 19.68 8.54 0.01
CA GLU A 159 18.33 8.74 -0.56
C GLU A 159 17.26 8.92 0.52
N VAL A 160 17.31 8.13 1.60
CA VAL A 160 16.41 8.32 2.75
C VAL A 160 16.67 9.68 3.41
N GLN A 161 17.93 10.08 3.59
CA GLN A 161 18.31 11.38 4.12
C GLN A 161 17.78 12.52 3.25
N ALA A 162 17.83 12.39 1.91
CA ALA A 162 17.29 13.40 1.01
C ALA A 162 15.77 13.59 1.21
N SER A 163 15.02 12.52 1.45
CA SER A 163 13.58 12.61 1.76
C SER A 163 13.31 13.28 3.12
N VAL A 164 14.12 12.99 4.14
CA VAL A 164 14.04 13.63 5.45
C VAL A 164 14.39 15.12 5.36
N ARG A 165 15.45 15.46 4.61
CA ARG A 165 15.84 16.85 4.34
C ARG A 165 14.74 17.62 3.62
N LEU A 166 14.09 17.01 2.62
CA LEU A 166 12.95 17.62 1.93
C LEU A 166 11.85 17.99 2.93
N LEU A 167 11.48 17.07 3.84
CA LEU A 167 10.47 17.35 4.86
C LEU A 167 10.90 18.48 5.81
N GLU A 168 12.14 18.44 6.29
CA GLU A 168 12.71 19.42 7.23
C GLU A 168 12.80 20.84 6.64
N GLU A 169 13.36 20.96 5.44
CA GLU A 169 13.74 22.24 4.83
C GLU A 169 12.61 22.85 4.00
N THR A 170 11.55 22.09 3.69
CA THR A 170 10.43 22.59 2.89
C THR A 170 9.11 22.48 3.65
N ILE A 171 8.49 21.30 3.70
CA ILE A 171 7.12 21.09 4.18
C ILE A 171 6.95 21.51 5.65
N LEU A 172 7.92 21.19 6.50
CA LEU A 172 7.87 21.49 7.93
C LEU A 172 8.68 22.74 8.31
N SER A 173 9.26 23.46 7.35
CA SER A 173 10.23 24.53 7.59
C SER A 173 9.68 25.69 8.44
N ASP A 174 8.39 25.97 8.32
CA ASP A 174 7.66 27.01 9.06
C ASP A 174 7.24 26.59 10.47
N GLY A 175 7.60 25.38 10.90
CA GLY A 175 7.29 24.86 12.24
C GLY A 175 5.87 24.36 12.42
N ARG A 176 5.08 24.18 11.34
CA ARG A 176 3.76 23.56 11.40
C ARG A 176 3.80 22.18 12.07
N GLU A 177 2.72 21.84 12.79
CA GLU A 177 2.65 20.55 13.49
C GLU A 177 2.32 19.37 12.56
N TRP A 178 1.49 19.62 11.54
CA TRP A 178 1.02 18.65 10.56
C TRP A 178 1.21 19.19 9.15
N VAL A 179 1.34 18.31 8.16
CA VAL A 179 1.73 18.66 6.77
C VAL A 179 0.87 19.77 6.17
N LEU A 180 -0.44 19.75 6.44
CA LEU A 180 -1.41 20.73 5.93
C LEU A 180 -1.74 21.87 6.93
N GLY A 181 -1.03 21.96 8.06
CA GLY A 181 -1.19 23.05 9.04
C GLY A 181 -2.48 23.04 9.87
N GLY A 182 -3.24 21.94 9.86
CA GLY A 182 -4.45 21.77 10.68
C GLY A 182 -4.15 21.42 12.15
N ALA A 183 -5.19 21.19 12.95
CA ALA A 183 -5.06 20.73 14.34
C ALA A 183 -4.82 19.21 14.47
N GLU A 184 -5.16 18.44 13.43
CA GLU A 184 -5.07 16.98 13.39
C GLU A 184 -4.33 16.53 12.12
N PRO A 185 -3.65 15.36 12.16
CA PRO A 185 -3.01 14.80 10.98
C PRO A 185 -4.06 14.40 9.95
N THR A 186 -3.68 14.50 8.68
CA THR A 186 -4.54 14.16 7.54
C THR A 186 -3.94 13.01 6.73
N ARG A 187 -4.57 12.69 5.59
CA ARG A 187 -3.97 11.78 4.60
C ARG A 187 -2.55 12.23 4.20
N ALA A 188 -2.29 13.53 4.10
CA ALA A 188 -0.97 14.04 3.74
C ALA A 188 0.12 13.58 4.73
N ASP A 189 -0.19 13.59 6.02
CA ASP A 189 0.71 13.10 7.06
C ASP A 189 0.94 11.59 6.93
N VAL A 190 -0.13 10.81 6.73
CA VAL A 190 -0.03 9.36 6.50
C VAL A 190 0.86 9.03 5.29
N GLU A 191 0.67 9.74 4.18
CA GLU A 191 1.41 9.54 2.93
C GLU A 191 2.90 9.91 3.07
N GLY A 192 3.23 10.93 3.88
CA GLY A 192 4.60 11.36 4.10
C GLY A 192 5.35 10.54 5.15
N VAL A 193 4.69 10.16 6.25
CA VAL A 193 5.39 9.72 7.47
C VAL A 193 5.83 8.27 7.43
N TRP A 194 5.09 7.41 6.73
CA TRP A 194 5.10 5.97 6.97
C TRP A 194 6.44 5.28 6.70
N VAL A 195 7.23 5.73 5.72
CA VAL A 195 8.54 5.14 5.43
C VAL A 195 9.54 5.48 6.53
N VAL A 196 9.61 6.75 6.93
CA VAL A 196 10.53 7.21 7.98
C VAL A 196 10.11 6.64 9.34
N HIS A 197 8.81 6.65 9.64
CA HIS A 197 8.24 6.02 10.84
C HIS A 197 8.59 4.53 10.89
N TRP A 198 8.49 3.81 9.78
CA TRP A 198 8.82 2.39 9.73
C TRP A 198 10.29 2.10 10.10
N LEU A 199 11.23 2.92 9.62
CA LEU A 199 12.65 2.78 9.95
C LEU A 199 13.00 3.15 11.41
N LEU A 200 12.23 4.06 12.01
CA LEU A 200 12.42 4.52 13.38
C LEU A 200 11.68 3.67 14.43
N THR A 201 10.69 2.86 14.02
CA THR A 201 9.82 2.10 14.93
C THR A 201 9.86 0.59 14.71
N LEU A 202 11.06 0.07 14.43
CA LEU A 202 11.26 -1.38 14.30
C LEU A 202 10.97 -2.11 15.64
N PRO A 203 10.44 -3.36 15.59
CA PRO A 203 10.08 -4.10 16.80
C PRO A 203 11.30 -4.44 17.69
N ARG A 204 11.09 -4.41 19.01
CA ARG A 204 12.08 -4.90 19.99
C ARG A 204 12.40 -6.40 19.78
N PRO A 205 13.61 -6.88 20.09
CA PRO A 205 14.73 -6.15 20.72
C PRO A 205 15.58 -5.33 19.73
N HIS A 206 15.21 -5.27 18.45
CA HIS A 206 15.99 -4.61 17.40
C HIS A 206 15.54 -3.16 17.21
N ASN A 207 15.68 -2.39 18.29
CA ASN A 207 15.48 -0.94 18.31
C ASN A 207 16.71 -0.16 17.85
N ASP A 208 17.73 -0.84 17.33
CA ASP A 208 18.77 -0.20 16.52
C ASP A 208 18.04 0.37 15.31
N ASN A 209 17.69 1.66 15.37
CA ASN A 209 17.07 2.38 14.26
C ASN A 209 17.73 1.92 12.96
N ALA A 210 16.94 1.58 11.93
CA ALA A 210 17.50 1.22 10.63
C ALA A 210 18.37 2.36 10.04
N ILE A 211 18.15 3.55 10.57
CA ILE A 211 18.80 4.81 10.27
C ILE A 211 20.03 5.01 11.16
N ASP A 212 21.15 5.39 10.53
CA ASP A 212 22.37 5.82 11.24
C ASP A 212 22.12 7.13 12.01
N PRO A 213 22.27 7.12 13.36
CA PRO A 213 22.02 8.29 14.19
C PRO A 213 23.04 9.43 13.98
N GLU A 214 24.22 9.18 13.40
CA GLU A 214 25.16 10.26 13.05
C GLU A 214 24.69 11.05 11.83
N VAL A 215 23.92 10.40 10.95
CA VAL A 215 23.43 11.00 9.71
C VAL A 215 22.06 11.65 9.88
N ILE A 216 21.10 10.95 10.48
CA ILE A 216 19.73 11.42 10.66
C ILE A 216 19.35 11.33 12.15
N ASN A 217 19.26 12.49 12.79
CA ASN A 217 18.94 12.61 14.20
C ASN A 217 18.19 13.91 14.51
N LYS A 218 17.71 14.05 15.75
CA LYS A 218 16.99 15.23 16.24
C LYS A 218 17.80 16.54 16.21
N GLY A 219 19.13 16.48 16.25
CA GLY A 219 19.99 17.66 16.18
C GLY A 219 20.07 18.23 14.76
N ARG A 220 20.07 17.37 13.74
CA ARG A 220 20.11 17.77 12.33
C ARG A 220 18.73 18.00 11.72
N TYR A 221 17.74 17.20 12.11
CA TYR A 221 16.37 17.23 11.56
C TYR A 221 15.31 17.34 12.69
N PRO A 222 15.36 18.41 13.50
CA PRO A 222 14.51 18.54 14.68
C PRO A 222 13.02 18.52 14.36
N ARG A 223 12.58 19.17 13.28
CA ARG A 223 11.15 19.29 12.95
C ARG A 223 10.58 17.98 12.45
N THR A 224 11.33 17.28 11.58
CA THR A 224 10.92 15.99 11.03
C THR A 224 10.85 14.93 12.13
N MET A 225 11.84 14.88 13.03
CA MET A 225 11.81 13.96 14.17
C MET A 225 10.67 14.27 15.14
N ALA A 226 10.40 15.55 15.41
CA ALA A 226 9.27 15.94 16.23
C ALA A 226 7.93 15.55 15.59
N TRP A 227 7.78 15.74 14.27
CA TRP A 227 6.58 15.35 13.52
C TRP A 227 6.35 13.83 13.52
N VAL A 228 7.38 13.00 13.29
CA VAL A 228 7.23 11.53 13.36
C VAL A 228 6.79 11.09 14.76
N ASN A 229 7.42 11.62 15.82
CA ASN A 229 7.06 11.29 17.20
C ASN A 229 5.64 11.76 17.55
N ARG A 230 5.25 12.94 17.08
CA ARG A 230 3.89 13.49 17.26
C ARG A 230 2.86 12.61 16.58
N PHE A 231 3.13 12.18 15.34
CA PHE A 231 2.28 11.27 14.58
C PHE A 231 2.12 9.93 15.30
N ASP A 232 3.22 9.31 15.72
CA ASP A 232 3.20 8.04 16.47
C ASP A 232 2.37 8.15 17.75
N GLY A 233 2.61 9.19 18.55
CA GLY A 233 1.84 9.46 19.76
C GLY A 233 0.36 9.70 19.47
N TYR A 234 0.02 10.43 18.41
CA TYR A 234 -1.37 10.69 18.01
C TYR A 234 -2.08 9.38 17.65
N VAL A 235 -1.52 8.58 16.74
CA VAL A 235 -2.16 7.33 16.31
C VAL A 235 -2.25 6.30 17.43
N ASN A 236 -1.30 6.25 18.36
CA ASN A 236 -1.36 5.34 19.51
C ASN A 236 -2.43 5.75 20.53
N ARG A 237 -2.68 7.05 20.73
CA ARG A 237 -3.75 7.55 21.63
C ARG A 237 -5.16 7.34 21.12
N LEU A 238 -5.36 7.21 19.80
CA LEU A 238 -6.67 6.86 19.23
C LEU A 238 -7.14 5.42 19.58
N GLY A 239 -6.44 4.71 20.48
CA GLY A 239 -6.34 3.25 20.60
C GLY A 239 -7.47 2.45 21.20
N GLU A 240 -8.60 3.04 21.60
CA GLU A 240 -9.75 2.25 22.10
C GLU A 240 -10.96 2.44 21.17
N GLY A 241 -11.54 1.33 20.70
CA GLY A 241 -12.76 1.31 19.89
C GLY A 241 -12.62 1.66 18.40
N ARG A 242 -11.41 2.03 17.93
CA ARG A 242 -11.14 2.31 16.50
C ARG A 242 -10.36 1.21 15.77
N GLU A 243 -10.22 0.04 16.39
CA GLU A 243 -9.58 -1.12 15.77
C GLU A 243 -10.56 -1.84 14.83
N GLY A 244 -10.05 -2.42 13.75
CA GLY A 244 -10.87 -3.21 12.86
C GLY A 244 -11.45 -4.44 13.57
N ARG A 245 -12.73 -4.76 13.32
CA ARG A 245 -13.32 -6.00 13.85
C ARG A 245 -12.72 -7.21 13.13
N VAL A 246 -12.07 -8.10 13.87
CA VAL A 246 -11.45 -9.30 13.29
C VAL A 246 -12.52 -10.27 12.78
N VAL A 247 -12.36 -10.76 11.54
CA VAL A 247 -13.20 -11.78 10.90
C VAL A 247 -12.34 -12.87 10.26
N LYS A 248 -12.89 -14.08 10.17
CA LYS A 248 -12.21 -15.22 9.52
C LYS A 248 -12.32 -15.14 8.00
N GLY A 249 -11.38 -15.75 7.27
CA GLY A 249 -11.34 -15.73 5.81
C GLY A 249 -12.64 -16.14 5.12
N GLY A 250 -13.25 -17.25 5.54
CA GLY A 250 -14.52 -17.72 4.97
C GLY A 250 -15.71 -16.79 5.25
N GLU A 251 -15.74 -16.16 6.44
CA GLU A 251 -16.77 -15.16 6.78
C GLU A 251 -16.61 -13.91 5.91
N ALA A 252 -15.39 -13.38 5.84
CA ALA A 252 -15.04 -12.24 5.01
C ALA A 252 -15.37 -12.49 3.53
N ALA A 253 -14.99 -13.65 2.99
CA ALA A 253 -15.30 -14.02 1.62
C ALA A 253 -16.82 -14.15 1.39
N GLY A 254 -17.56 -14.70 2.34
CA GLY A 254 -19.02 -14.77 2.28
C GLY A 254 -19.68 -13.39 2.23
N MET A 255 -19.13 -12.39 2.93
CA MET A 255 -19.58 -11.00 2.86
C MET A 255 -19.32 -10.42 1.46
N ILE A 256 -18.14 -10.66 0.88
CA ILE A 256 -17.78 -10.16 -0.46
C ILE A 256 -18.66 -10.79 -1.54
N LEU A 257 -18.79 -12.12 -1.55
CA LEU A 257 -19.53 -12.84 -2.59
C LEU A 257 -21.03 -12.52 -2.60
N ARG A 258 -21.59 -12.02 -1.49
CA ARG A 258 -22.99 -11.55 -1.40
C ARG A 258 -23.14 -10.04 -1.61
N GLY A 259 -22.05 -9.28 -1.56
CA GLY A 259 -22.07 -7.83 -1.64
C GLY A 259 -22.42 -7.32 -3.04
N GLY A 260 -23.04 -6.15 -3.09
CA GLY A 260 -23.30 -5.44 -4.34
C GLY A 260 -22.00 -5.02 -5.02
N LYS A 261 -21.96 -5.11 -6.36
CA LYS A 261 -20.83 -4.65 -7.17
C LYS A 261 -21.05 -3.20 -7.57
N ARG A 262 -20.05 -2.32 -7.42
CA ARG A 262 -20.11 -0.92 -7.87
C ARG A 262 -20.30 -0.82 -9.38
N GLY A 263 -20.82 0.32 -9.83
CA GLY A 263 -20.96 0.60 -11.27
C GLY A 263 -19.63 0.43 -12.01
N GLY A 264 -19.67 -0.16 -13.21
CA GLY A 264 -18.46 -0.39 -14.00
C GLY A 264 -17.99 0.89 -14.69
N VAL A 265 -16.66 1.10 -14.74
CA VAL A 265 -16.03 2.23 -15.45
C VAL A 265 -16.15 2.14 -16.98
N GLY A 266 -16.51 0.97 -17.53
CA GLY A 266 -16.49 0.70 -18.96
C GLY A 266 -15.06 0.54 -19.49
N VAL A 267 -14.90 0.21 -20.77
CA VAL A 267 -13.58 0.12 -21.41
C VAL A 267 -13.41 1.36 -22.27
N ASP A 268 -12.53 2.28 -21.86
CA ASP A 268 -12.22 3.50 -22.64
C ASP A 268 -11.35 3.13 -23.85
N GLU A 269 -11.92 3.26 -25.04
CA GLU A 269 -11.24 2.98 -26.31
C GLU A 269 -10.05 3.92 -26.58
N ARG A 270 -9.96 5.04 -25.85
CA ARG A 270 -8.84 5.98 -25.94
C ARG A 270 -7.68 5.61 -25.02
N ASP A 271 -7.84 4.66 -24.08
CA ASP A 271 -6.73 4.19 -23.24
C ASP A 271 -5.62 3.63 -24.16
N PRO A 272 -4.35 4.05 -23.96
CA PRO A 272 -3.26 3.67 -24.86
C PRO A 272 -3.04 2.15 -24.97
N VAL A 273 -3.25 1.40 -23.88
CA VAL A 273 -3.09 -0.06 -23.87
C VAL A 273 -4.30 -0.73 -24.51
N VAL A 274 -5.52 -0.25 -24.21
CA VAL A 274 -6.75 -0.73 -24.88
C VAL A 274 -6.63 -0.55 -26.38
N LYS A 275 -6.22 0.63 -26.86
CA LYS A 275 -6.02 0.91 -28.28
C LYS A 275 -4.94 0.04 -28.91
N ALA A 276 -3.80 -0.14 -28.24
CA ALA A 276 -2.69 -0.93 -28.77
C ALA A 276 -2.99 -2.43 -28.84
N LEU A 277 -3.77 -2.96 -27.89
CA LEU A 277 -4.06 -4.39 -27.79
C LEU A 277 -5.46 -4.77 -28.28
N GLY A 278 -6.30 -3.79 -28.64
CA GLY A 278 -7.68 -3.99 -29.07
C GLY A 278 -8.58 -4.61 -27.99
N LEU A 279 -8.32 -4.32 -26.71
CA LEU A 279 -9.04 -4.94 -25.59
C LEU A 279 -10.51 -4.57 -25.58
N ARG A 280 -11.38 -5.55 -25.32
CA ARG A 280 -12.83 -5.35 -25.24
C ARG A 280 -13.40 -5.87 -23.94
N ARG A 281 -14.52 -5.28 -23.52
CA ARG A 281 -15.29 -5.77 -22.38
C ARG A 281 -15.67 -7.24 -22.58
N GLY A 282 -15.52 -8.05 -21.54
CA GLY A 282 -15.84 -9.48 -21.52
C GLY A 282 -14.70 -10.40 -21.97
N GLU A 283 -13.65 -9.86 -22.60
CA GLU A 283 -12.46 -10.63 -22.97
C GLU A 283 -11.69 -11.11 -21.75
N VAL A 284 -11.06 -12.28 -21.88
CA VAL A 284 -10.22 -12.81 -20.80
C VAL A 284 -8.88 -12.10 -20.82
N VAL A 285 -8.53 -11.49 -19.68
CA VAL A 285 -7.29 -10.76 -19.47
C VAL A 285 -6.49 -11.37 -18.33
N GLU A 286 -5.17 -11.18 -18.40
CA GLU A 286 -4.29 -11.30 -17.24
C GLU A 286 -3.95 -9.91 -16.71
N VAL A 287 -4.02 -9.74 -15.40
CA VAL A 287 -3.63 -8.52 -14.69
C VAL A 287 -2.59 -8.84 -13.62
N PHE A 288 -1.50 -8.07 -13.59
CA PHE A 288 -0.42 -8.28 -12.63
C PHE A 288 0.45 -7.03 -12.48
N PRO A 289 1.15 -6.86 -11.34
CA PRO A 289 2.06 -5.72 -11.16
C PRO A 289 3.28 -5.78 -12.07
N THR A 290 3.91 -4.63 -12.32
CA THR A 290 5.09 -4.53 -13.21
C THR A 290 6.43 -4.49 -12.49
N ASP A 291 6.43 -4.26 -11.18
CA ASP A 291 7.63 -4.08 -10.35
C ASP A 291 7.91 -5.31 -9.47
N THR A 292 7.07 -5.59 -8.45
CA THR A 292 7.22 -6.72 -7.53
C THR A 292 6.05 -7.71 -7.59
N GLY A 293 6.30 -9.00 -7.39
CA GLY A 293 5.29 -10.04 -7.46
C GLY A 293 4.76 -10.26 -8.89
N VAL A 294 5.55 -9.91 -9.90
CA VAL A 294 5.20 -9.99 -11.33
C VAL A 294 4.76 -11.41 -11.76
N GLY A 295 5.29 -12.44 -11.10
CA GLY A 295 4.94 -13.84 -11.36
C GLY A 295 3.53 -14.24 -10.91
N PHE A 296 2.83 -13.39 -10.15
CA PHE A 296 1.53 -13.70 -9.54
C PHE A 296 0.44 -12.98 -10.31
N LYS A 297 -0.07 -13.67 -11.34
CA LYS A 297 -1.05 -13.12 -12.28
C LYS A 297 -2.45 -13.55 -11.92
N ASP A 298 -3.36 -12.57 -11.94
CA ASP A 298 -4.78 -12.83 -11.87
C ASP A 298 -5.35 -12.92 -13.27
N ARG A 299 -6.40 -13.73 -13.42
CA ARG A 299 -7.10 -13.93 -14.67
C ARG A 299 -8.59 -13.68 -14.46
N GLY A 300 -9.22 -13.03 -15.43
CA GLY A 300 -10.63 -12.68 -15.34
C GLY A 300 -11.18 -12.10 -16.63
N ARG A 301 -12.49 -11.89 -16.67
CA ARG A 301 -13.15 -11.17 -17.75
C ARG A 301 -13.03 -9.68 -17.52
N LEU A 302 -12.57 -8.95 -18.54
CA LEU A 302 -12.41 -7.51 -18.46
C LEU A 302 -13.76 -6.83 -18.27
N VAL A 303 -13.89 -6.04 -17.19
CA VAL A 303 -15.09 -5.25 -16.89
C VAL A 303 -14.89 -3.81 -17.32
N GLY A 304 -13.71 -3.25 -17.07
CA GLY A 304 -13.41 -1.88 -17.44
C GLY A 304 -11.92 -1.51 -17.38
N VAL A 305 -11.59 -0.43 -18.08
CA VAL A 305 -10.28 0.22 -18.13
C VAL A 305 -10.51 1.70 -18.36
N ASP A 306 -9.94 2.56 -17.51
CA ASP A 306 -9.84 4.01 -17.75
C ASP A 306 -8.42 4.50 -17.41
N GLU A 307 -8.22 5.82 -17.27
CA GLU A 307 -6.92 6.40 -16.90
C GLU A 307 -6.44 6.06 -15.48
N ARG A 308 -7.33 5.56 -14.61
CA ARG A 308 -7.13 5.38 -13.16
C ARG A 308 -7.02 3.92 -12.76
N GLU A 309 -7.91 3.07 -13.27
CA GLU A 309 -7.96 1.66 -12.90
C GLU A 309 -8.29 0.71 -14.05
N VAL A 310 -7.90 -0.55 -13.85
CA VAL A 310 -8.38 -1.71 -14.60
C VAL A 310 -9.20 -2.59 -13.68
N VAL A 311 -10.33 -3.08 -14.19
CA VAL A 311 -11.30 -3.89 -13.47
C VAL A 311 -11.57 -5.18 -14.22
N TRP A 312 -11.46 -6.32 -13.53
CA TRP A 312 -11.82 -7.63 -14.07
C TRP A 312 -12.67 -8.41 -13.09
N GLU A 313 -13.48 -9.32 -13.62
CA GLU A 313 -14.25 -10.27 -12.82
C GLU A 313 -13.63 -11.66 -12.93
N ASN A 314 -13.26 -12.25 -11.80
CA ASN A 314 -12.66 -13.58 -11.76
C ASN A 314 -13.71 -14.70 -11.77
N GLU A 315 -13.26 -15.96 -11.74
CA GLU A 315 -14.14 -17.14 -11.80
C GLU A 315 -15.12 -17.27 -10.60
N LYS A 316 -14.84 -16.60 -9.48
CA LYS A 316 -15.74 -16.56 -8.31
C LYS A 316 -16.76 -15.43 -8.40
N GLY A 317 -16.74 -14.65 -9.48
CA GLY A 317 -17.62 -13.51 -9.66
C GLY A 317 -17.21 -12.28 -8.84
N VAL A 318 -16.01 -12.27 -8.25
CA VAL A 318 -15.46 -11.10 -7.54
C VAL A 318 -14.90 -10.13 -8.56
N ARG A 319 -15.27 -8.85 -8.45
CA ARG A 319 -14.64 -7.79 -9.25
C ARG A 319 -13.39 -7.30 -8.55
N VAL A 320 -12.28 -7.31 -9.26
CA VAL A 320 -10.98 -6.88 -8.74
C VAL A 320 -10.55 -5.62 -9.47
N HIS A 321 -10.13 -4.64 -8.69
CA HIS A 321 -9.72 -3.32 -9.14
C HIS A 321 -8.22 -3.14 -8.88
N ALA A 322 -7.47 -2.73 -9.89
CA ALA A 322 -6.06 -2.37 -9.75
C ALA A 322 -5.78 -1.02 -10.41
N PRO A 323 -4.86 -0.20 -9.86
CA PRO A 323 -4.49 1.05 -10.50
C PRO A 323 -3.84 0.78 -11.87
N ARG A 324 -4.03 1.67 -12.86
CA ARG A 324 -3.35 1.54 -14.16
C ARG A 324 -1.84 1.63 -14.03
N VAL A 325 -1.37 2.55 -13.20
CA VAL A 325 0.06 2.78 -12.99
C VAL A 325 0.63 1.70 -12.07
N GLY A 326 1.64 0.98 -12.57
CA GLY A 326 2.30 -0.12 -11.86
C GLY A 326 1.66 -1.49 -12.09
N PHE A 327 0.63 -1.58 -12.95
CA PHE A 327 0.01 -2.84 -13.34
C PHE A 327 -0.03 -2.98 -14.87
N ARG A 328 0.13 -4.23 -15.31
CA ARG A 328 -0.05 -4.64 -16.69
C ARG A 328 -1.39 -5.33 -16.84
N VAL A 329 -2.11 -4.98 -17.91
CA VAL A 329 -3.26 -5.71 -18.43
C VAL A 329 -2.92 -6.20 -19.83
N ARG A 330 -3.23 -7.46 -20.13
CA ARG A 330 -3.08 -8.02 -21.48
C ARG A 330 -4.15 -9.06 -21.77
N GLY A 331 -4.59 -9.14 -23.02
CA GLY A 331 -5.50 -10.19 -23.48
C GLY A 331 -4.82 -11.56 -23.52
N VAL A 332 -5.59 -12.61 -23.25
CA VAL A 332 -5.14 -14.01 -23.36
C VAL A 332 -5.59 -14.60 -24.70
N LYS A 333 -4.65 -14.91 -25.59
CA LYS A 333 -4.97 -15.53 -26.89
C LYS A 333 -5.48 -16.97 -26.69
N GLY A 334 -6.63 -17.30 -27.27
CA GLY A 334 -7.13 -18.68 -27.40
C GLY A 334 -7.79 -19.32 -26.17
N GLY A 335 -8.04 -18.57 -25.09
CA GLY A 335 -8.62 -19.14 -23.86
C GLY A 335 -10.03 -18.61 -23.55
N ALA A 336 -11.07 -19.39 -23.88
CA ALA A 336 -12.44 -19.10 -23.46
C ALA A 336 -12.73 -19.48 -21.99
N SER A 337 -11.94 -20.39 -21.40
CA SER A 337 -12.02 -20.72 -19.97
C SER A 337 -11.30 -19.66 -19.15
N LEU A 338 -11.89 -19.30 -18.01
CA LEU A 338 -11.19 -18.65 -16.93
C LEU A 338 -10.20 -19.63 -16.28
#